data_AF-A0A2V6AQ98-F1
#
_entry.id   AF-A0A2V6AQ98-F1
#
_cell.length_a   1.000
_cell.length_b   1.000
_cell.length_c   1.000
_cell.angle_alpha   90.00
_cell.angle_beta   90.00
_cell.angle_gamma   90.00
#
_symmetry.space_group_name_H-M   'P 1'
#
loop_
_entity.id
_entity.type
_entity.pdbx_description
1 polymer ?
#
loop_
_entity_poly.entity_id
_entity_poly.type
_entity_poly.pdbx_seq_one_letter_code
_entity_poly.pdbx_strand_id
1 'polypeptide(L)'
;MRALKAFLSIAVACYVAYPWQWLAAEEEIKYLSPDGRLALRIIDEQKVELIEKASGEVMVDLGEAWHNPGQVSQILVWSRDSKRVAYGNRGYKGGEVSVYFWDGSSFEQVALPEELPSPHIKFPKDCGAVKNYGGAATPLRWLKSGELELSSDLMMLCRGSGATCTGELRFTLAFDEQHHASVKKVGKTKTEVEE
;
A
#
# COMPACT_ATOMS: atom_id res chain seq x y z
N MET A 1 83.44 -29.42 -9.68
CA MET A 1 81.99 -29.36 -9.96
C MET A 1 81.37 -28.33 -9.02
N ARG A 2 80.99 -27.16 -9.53
CA ARG A 2 80.21 -26.13 -8.78
C ARG A 2 78.81 -26.13 -9.35
N ALA A 3 77.82 -26.40 -8.49
CA ALA A 3 76.41 -26.46 -8.86
C ALA A 3 75.79 -25.05 -8.95
N LEU A 4 75.04 -24.84 -10.01
CA LEU A 4 74.26 -23.66 -10.35
C LEU A 4 73.04 -23.56 -9.40
N LYS A 5 72.80 -22.40 -8.78
CA LYS A 5 71.56 -22.11 -8.05
C LYS A 5 70.52 -21.60 -9.05
N ALA A 6 69.43 -22.36 -9.23
CA ALA A 6 68.24 -21.90 -9.94
C ALA A 6 67.30 -21.20 -8.94
N PHE A 7 66.91 -19.97 -9.27
CA PHE A 7 65.86 -19.21 -8.57
C PHE A 7 64.49 -19.72 -9.02
N LEU A 8 63.63 -20.08 -8.06
CA LEU A 8 62.22 -20.40 -8.31
C LEU A 8 61.36 -19.22 -7.85
N SER A 9 60.79 -18.51 -8.82
CA SER A 9 59.78 -17.48 -8.61
C SER A 9 58.46 -18.13 -8.20
N ILE A 10 57.85 -17.70 -7.09
CA ILE A 10 56.47 -18.07 -6.75
C ILE A 10 55.56 -16.87 -7.06
N ALA A 11 54.59 -17.12 -7.92
CA ALA A 11 53.61 -16.18 -8.41
C ALA A 11 52.62 -15.74 -7.30
N VAL A 12 52.30 -14.45 -7.27
CA VAL A 12 51.21 -13.88 -6.47
C VAL A 12 49.90 -14.13 -7.23
N ALA A 13 49.05 -14.99 -6.70
CA ALA A 13 47.69 -15.21 -7.19
C ALA A 13 46.70 -14.90 -6.06
N CYS A 14 46.13 -13.69 -6.07
CA CYS A 14 44.93 -13.33 -5.31
C CYS A 14 44.26 -12.13 -5.99
N TYR A 15 43.49 -12.39 -7.05
CA TYR A 15 42.40 -11.51 -7.47
C TYR A 15 41.17 -12.39 -7.67
N VAL A 16 40.51 -12.73 -6.55
CA VAL A 16 39.11 -13.11 -6.60
C VAL A 16 38.33 -11.80 -6.69
N ALA A 17 38.19 -11.28 -7.90
CA ALA A 17 37.16 -10.30 -8.19
C ALA A 17 35.83 -11.04 -8.06
N TYR A 18 35.14 -10.89 -6.92
CA TYR A 18 33.76 -11.30 -6.75
C TYR A 18 32.87 -10.43 -7.66
N PRO A 19 32.24 -10.96 -8.73
CA PRO A 19 31.19 -10.25 -9.45
C PRO A 19 29.84 -10.61 -8.80
N TRP A 20 29.73 -10.51 -7.47
CA TRP A 20 28.49 -10.75 -6.74
C TRP A 20 27.69 -9.47 -6.46
N GLN A 21 28.09 -8.35 -7.06
CA GLN A 21 27.34 -7.09 -6.97
C GLN A 21 26.18 -6.98 -7.96
N TRP A 22 25.82 -8.05 -8.67
CA TRP A 22 24.79 -7.98 -9.72
C TRP A 22 23.48 -8.60 -9.22
N LEU A 23 22.50 -7.73 -9.02
CA LEU A 23 21.14 -7.92 -8.50
C LEU A 23 21.02 -7.88 -6.96
N ALA A 24 21.39 -6.74 -6.36
CA ALA A 24 20.68 -6.34 -5.15
C ALA A 24 19.24 -6.00 -5.56
N ALA A 25 18.25 -6.55 -4.84
CA ALA A 25 16.85 -6.22 -5.03
C ALA A 25 16.66 -4.70 -4.92
N GLU A 26 15.81 -4.14 -5.77
CA GLU A 26 15.52 -2.71 -5.71
C GLU A 26 14.62 -2.46 -4.49
N GLU A 27 15.10 -1.63 -3.56
CA GLU A 27 14.40 -1.32 -2.32
C GLU A 27 13.97 0.14 -2.30
N GLU A 28 12.67 0.37 -2.13
CA GLU A 28 12.09 1.69 -1.91
C GLU A 28 11.55 1.79 -0.48
N ILE A 29 11.99 2.81 0.26
CA ILE A 29 11.46 3.14 1.60
C ILE A 29 10.68 4.45 1.53
N LYS A 30 9.40 4.41 1.90
CA LYS A 30 8.50 5.58 1.89
C LYS A 30 7.52 5.56 3.07
N TYR A 31 6.69 6.60 3.17
CA TYR A 31 5.67 6.78 4.22
C TYR A 31 6.23 6.57 5.64
N LEU A 32 7.20 7.40 6.04
CA LEU A 32 7.72 7.39 7.40
C LEU A 32 6.61 7.68 8.42
N SER A 33 6.66 6.99 9.55
CA SER A 33 5.84 7.34 10.70
C SER A 33 6.20 8.74 11.21
N PRO A 34 5.29 9.45 11.90
CA PRO A 34 5.56 10.79 12.40
C PRO A 34 6.78 10.92 13.33
N ASP A 35 7.10 9.87 14.09
CA ASP A 35 8.31 9.78 14.92
C ASP A 35 9.55 9.25 14.14
N GLY A 36 9.39 8.91 12.86
CA GLY A 36 10.45 8.48 11.95
C GLY A 36 10.99 7.08 12.16
N ARG A 37 10.45 6.33 13.15
CA ARG A 37 10.93 4.99 13.54
C ARG A 37 10.49 3.89 12.56
N LEU A 38 9.31 4.04 11.98
CA LEU A 38 8.70 3.02 11.13
C LEU A 38 8.54 3.52 9.70
N ALA A 39 8.53 2.60 8.73
CA ALA A 39 8.38 2.95 7.33
C ALA A 39 7.72 1.84 6.53
N LEU A 40 7.16 2.19 5.37
CA LEU A 40 6.82 1.23 4.33
C LEU A 40 8.09 0.89 3.54
N ARG A 41 8.40 -0.39 3.41
CA ARG A 41 9.41 -0.91 2.50
C ARG A 41 8.74 -1.63 1.34
N ILE A 42 9.18 -1.37 0.12
CA ILE A 42 8.81 -2.10 -1.08
C ILE A 42 10.08 -2.70 -1.69
N ILE A 43 10.06 -4.00 -1.96
CA ILE A 43 11.19 -4.76 -2.52
C ILE A 43 10.79 -5.29 -3.90
N ASP A 44 11.61 -5.01 -4.91
CA ASP A 44 11.41 -5.40 -6.32
C ASP A 44 10.02 -5.00 -6.86
N GLU A 45 9.52 -3.82 -6.44
CA GLU A 45 8.18 -3.30 -6.75
C GLU A 45 6.99 -4.21 -6.36
N GLN A 46 7.24 -5.31 -5.64
CA GLN A 46 6.26 -6.35 -5.38
C GLN A 46 6.05 -6.58 -3.89
N LYS A 47 7.08 -6.95 -3.12
CA LYS A 47 6.87 -7.27 -1.70
C LYS A 47 6.72 -5.98 -0.89
N VAL A 48 5.69 -5.89 -0.06
CA VAL A 48 5.41 -4.71 0.77
C VAL A 48 5.45 -5.08 2.24
N GLU A 49 6.19 -4.32 3.03
CA GLU A 49 6.39 -4.57 4.45
C GLU A 49 6.32 -3.27 5.24
N LEU A 50 5.77 -3.34 6.46
CA LEU A 50 5.99 -2.32 7.47
C LEU A 50 7.23 -2.72 8.29
N ILE A 51 8.21 -1.83 8.37
CA ILE A 51 9.49 -2.12 9.03
C ILE A 51 9.84 -1.13 10.13
N GLU A 52 10.64 -1.58 11.10
CA GLU A 52 11.48 -0.69 11.91
C GLU A 52 12.66 -0.24 11.06
N LYS A 53 12.82 1.06 10.89
CA LYS A 53 13.69 1.64 9.88
C LYS A 53 15.17 1.45 10.19
N ALA A 54 15.56 1.49 11.45
CA ALA A 54 16.97 1.47 11.85
C ALA A 54 17.57 0.06 11.79
N SER A 55 16.79 -0.96 12.16
CA SER A 55 17.18 -2.37 12.17
C SER A 55 16.80 -3.09 10.87
N GLY A 56 15.78 -2.60 10.15
CA GLY A 56 15.18 -3.30 9.01
C GLY A 56 14.26 -4.45 9.40
N GLU A 57 13.94 -4.59 10.69
CA GLU A 57 13.04 -5.61 11.22
C GLU A 57 11.64 -5.46 10.64
N VAL A 58 11.05 -6.58 10.21
CA VAL A 58 9.68 -6.60 9.67
C VAL A 58 8.69 -6.59 10.82
N MET A 59 7.93 -5.52 10.93
CA MET A 59 6.87 -5.35 11.92
C MET A 59 5.54 -5.93 11.44
N VAL A 60 5.25 -5.80 10.14
CA VAL A 60 4.08 -6.40 9.47
C VAL A 60 4.46 -6.77 8.05
N ASP A 61 4.14 -7.99 7.61
CA ASP A 61 4.13 -8.36 6.20
C ASP A 61 2.79 -7.89 5.59
N LEU A 62 2.85 -6.92 4.68
CA LEU A 62 1.67 -6.33 4.04
C LEU A 62 1.33 -7.04 2.71
N GLY A 63 2.04 -8.12 2.39
CA GLY A 63 1.84 -8.93 1.21
C GLY A 63 2.46 -8.33 -0.05
N GLU A 64 1.82 -8.59 -1.19
CA GLU A 64 2.30 -8.13 -2.49
C GLU A 64 1.53 -6.90 -2.98
N ALA A 65 2.26 -5.91 -3.48
CA ALA A 65 1.75 -4.77 -4.20
C ALA A 65 0.97 -5.25 -5.42
N TRP A 66 -0.26 -4.77 -5.58
CA TRP A 66 -1.02 -5.04 -6.79
C TRP A 66 -0.40 -4.21 -7.93
N HIS A 67 0.27 -4.88 -8.85
CA HIS A 67 0.97 -4.21 -9.94
C HIS A 67 0.00 -3.76 -11.03
N ASN A 68 -0.02 -2.45 -11.29
CA ASN A 68 -0.61 -1.85 -12.47
C ASN A 68 0.46 -0.96 -13.13
N PRO A 69 0.89 -1.23 -14.37
CA PRO A 69 1.86 -0.38 -15.05
C PRO A 69 1.40 1.09 -15.06
N GLY A 70 2.18 1.98 -14.46
CA GLY A 70 1.93 3.43 -14.46
C GLY A 70 0.99 3.99 -13.39
N GLN A 71 0.59 3.20 -12.38
CA GLN A 71 -0.21 3.70 -11.25
C GLN A 71 0.40 3.32 -9.90
N VAL A 72 0.53 4.30 -9.01
CA VAL A 72 0.91 4.05 -7.60
C VAL A 72 -0.29 3.40 -6.91
N SER A 73 -0.15 2.12 -6.58
CA SER A 73 -1.23 1.28 -6.05
C SER A 73 -1.23 1.19 -4.52
N GLN A 74 -0.26 1.80 -3.84
CA GLN A 74 -0.05 1.67 -2.40
C GLN A 74 -0.15 3.01 -1.71
N ILE A 75 -1.02 3.09 -0.70
CA ILE A 75 -1.13 4.27 0.15
C ILE A 75 -1.03 3.81 1.60
N LEU A 76 -0.18 4.47 2.38
CA LEU A 76 -0.06 4.24 3.81
C LEU A 76 -0.25 5.56 4.57
N VAL A 77 -1.12 5.55 5.56
CA VAL A 77 -1.40 6.73 6.39
C VAL A 77 -1.22 6.40 7.87
N TRP A 78 -0.40 7.22 8.53
CA TRP A 78 -0.10 7.10 9.95
C TRP A 78 -1.02 7.94 10.81
N SER A 79 -1.37 7.43 11.99
CA SER A 79 -1.86 8.30 13.06
C SER A 79 -0.72 9.20 13.55
N ARG A 80 -1.10 10.34 14.13
CA ARG A 80 -0.14 11.36 14.59
C ARG A 80 0.83 10.86 15.66
N ASP A 81 0.44 9.86 16.44
CA ASP A 81 1.23 9.27 17.52
C ASP A 81 2.04 8.04 17.10
N SER A 82 2.08 7.73 15.79
CA SER A 82 2.75 6.55 15.22
C SER A 82 2.21 5.19 15.71
N LYS A 83 1.08 5.16 16.43
CA LYS A 83 0.53 3.92 17.02
C LYS A 83 -0.53 3.24 16.17
N ARG A 84 -0.96 3.86 15.07
CA ARG A 84 -1.95 3.29 14.16
C ARG A 84 -1.54 3.57 12.74
N VAL A 85 -1.85 2.62 11.87
CA VAL A 85 -1.54 2.72 10.46
C VAL A 85 -2.67 2.11 9.66
N ALA A 86 -3.02 2.76 8.55
CA ALA A 86 -3.93 2.20 7.57
C ALA A 86 -3.20 2.10 6.23
N TYR A 87 -3.26 0.93 5.62
CA TYR A 87 -2.63 0.60 4.36
C TYR A 87 -3.71 0.26 3.34
N GLY A 88 -3.64 0.89 2.16
CA GLY A 88 -4.47 0.59 1.01
C GLY A 88 -3.63 0.01 -0.11
N ASN A 89 -4.10 -1.08 -0.70
CA ASN A 89 -3.48 -1.75 -1.86
C ASN A 89 -4.53 -1.84 -2.97
N ARG A 90 -4.38 -1.01 -4.01
CA ARG A 90 -5.36 -0.78 -5.07
C ARG A 90 -4.84 -1.34 -6.39
N GLY A 91 -5.54 -2.28 -7.00
CA GLY A 91 -5.27 -2.68 -8.38
C GLY A 91 -6.37 -2.21 -9.34
N TYR A 92 -6.38 -2.80 -10.54
CA TYR A 92 -7.16 -2.28 -11.66
C TYR A 92 -8.68 -2.23 -11.42
N LYS A 93 -9.25 -3.27 -10.79
CA LYS A 93 -10.70 -3.39 -10.56
C LYS A 93 -11.13 -3.50 -9.11
N GLY A 94 -10.18 -3.56 -8.19
CA GLY A 94 -10.45 -3.71 -6.77
C GLY A 94 -9.30 -3.19 -5.93
N GLY A 95 -9.42 -3.36 -4.64
CA GLY A 95 -8.38 -3.01 -3.69
C GLY A 95 -8.81 -3.38 -2.29
N GLU A 96 -7.84 -3.37 -1.40
CA GLU A 96 -8.00 -3.79 -0.02
C GLU A 96 -7.48 -2.69 0.90
N VAL A 97 -8.11 -2.57 2.07
CA VAL A 97 -7.64 -1.70 3.15
C VAL A 97 -7.45 -2.54 4.40
N SER A 98 -6.26 -2.44 4.97
CA SER A 98 -5.89 -3.05 6.24
C SER A 98 -5.55 -1.97 7.25
N VAL A 99 -5.94 -2.18 8.50
CA VAL A 99 -5.70 -1.24 9.60
C VAL A 99 -4.99 -1.99 10.72
N TYR A 100 -3.95 -1.38 11.28
CA TYR A 100 -3.15 -1.99 12.34
C TYR A 100 -2.95 -1.03 13.51
N PHE A 101 -2.98 -1.58 14.72
CA PHE A 101 -2.81 -0.86 15.98
C PHE A 101 -1.61 -1.42 16.73
N TRP A 102 -0.78 -0.52 17.27
CA TRP A 102 0.33 -0.88 18.13
C TRP A 102 -0.19 -1.24 19.53
N ASP A 103 0.10 -2.46 19.99
CA ASP A 103 -0.31 -2.93 21.31
C ASP A 103 0.73 -2.67 22.42
N GLY A 104 1.96 -2.29 22.04
CA GLY A 104 3.11 -2.18 22.94
C GLY A 104 4.32 -2.97 22.46
N SER A 105 4.10 -3.99 21.64
CA SER A 105 5.11 -4.92 21.11
C SER A 105 4.99 -5.20 19.61
N SER A 106 3.78 -5.29 19.07
CA SER A 106 3.50 -5.59 17.67
C SER A 106 2.37 -4.71 17.14
N PHE A 107 2.25 -4.71 15.81
CA PHE A 107 1.08 -4.16 15.13
C PHE A 107 0.07 -5.26 14.88
N GLU A 108 -1.07 -5.18 15.56
CA GLU A 108 -2.17 -6.13 15.41
C GLU A 108 -3.17 -5.62 14.39
N GLN A 109 -3.60 -6.50 13.48
CA GLN A 109 -4.59 -6.15 12.47
C GLN A 109 -5.98 -6.00 13.11
N VAL A 110 -6.66 -4.92 12.77
CA VAL A 110 -8.04 -4.65 13.17
C VAL A 110 -9.00 -5.16 12.12
N ALA A 111 -9.99 -5.95 12.55
CA ALA A 111 -11.09 -6.37 11.70
C ALA A 111 -11.95 -5.16 11.30
N LEU A 112 -12.13 -4.97 10.00
CA LEU A 112 -13.05 -3.97 9.44
C LEU A 112 -14.46 -4.57 9.29
N PRO A 113 -15.51 -3.72 9.19
CA PRO A 113 -16.84 -4.21 8.82
C PRO A 113 -16.80 -5.00 7.51
N GLU A 114 -17.57 -6.08 7.43
CA GLU A 114 -17.63 -6.95 6.24
C GLU A 114 -17.98 -6.17 4.97
N GLU A 115 -18.86 -5.17 5.10
CA GLU A 115 -19.25 -4.28 4.01
C GLU A 115 -18.85 -2.84 4.32
N LEU A 116 -17.95 -2.29 3.50
CA LEU A 116 -17.62 -0.87 3.52
C LEU A 116 -18.57 -0.07 2.60
N PRO A 117 -18.91 1.19 2.94
CA PRO A 117 -19.77 2.02 2.13
C PRO A 117 -19.24 2.20 0.70
N SER A 118 -20.10 1.95 -0.30
CA SER A 118 -19.77 2.09 -1.73
C SER A 118 -20.59 3.22 -2.40
N PRO A 119 -20.02 3.95 -3.38
CA PRO A 119 -20.72 4.98 -4.13
C PRO A 119 -21.99 4.51 -4.83
N HIS A 120 -23.09 5.25 -4.64
CA HIS A 120 -24.31 5.08 -5.43
C HIS A 120 -24.32 6.07 -6.60
N ILE A 121 -23.83 5.62 -7.76
CA ILE A 121 -23.72 6.44 -8.97
C ILE A 121 -25.10 6.78 -9.53
N LYS A 122 -25.30 8.06 -9.86
CA LYS A 122 -26.49 8.51 -10.59
C LYS A 122 -26.18 8.56 -12.08
N PHE A 123 -26.80 7.67 -12.85
CA PHE A 123 -26.54 7.55 -14.27
C PHE A 123 -27.32 8.57 -15.12
N PRO A 124 -26.75 9.02 -16.25
CA PRO A 124 -27.49 9.73 -17.30
C PRO A 124 -28.67 8.90 -17.84
N LYS A 125 -29.68 9.57 -18.41
CA LYS A 125 -30.91 8.89 -18.91
C LYS A 125 -30.65 7.97 -20.10
N ASP A 126 -29.66 8.31 -20.91
CA ASP A 126 -29.21 7.60 -22.11
C ASP A 126 -28.14 6.53 -21.81
N CYS A 127 -27.82 6.31 -20.54
CA CYS A 127 -26.75 5.40 -20.12
C CYS A 127 -26.98 3.94 -20.58
N GLY A 128 -28.24 3.52 -20.69
CA GLY A 128 -28.61 2.14 -21.03
C GLY A 128 -28.06 1.14 -20.01
N ALA A 129 -27.56 0.00 -20.49
CA ALA A 129 -26.92 -0.99 -19.63
C ALA A 129 -25.55 -0.51 -19.11
N VAL A 130 -25.24 -0.82 -17.86
CA VAL A 130 -23.97 -0.44 -17.22
C VAL A 130 -22.99 -1.61 -17.18
N LYS A 131 -21.70 -1.33 -17.32
CA LYS A 131 -20.61 -2.30 -17.09
C LYS A 131 -19.74 -1.80 -15.94
N ASN A 132 -19.58 -2.63 -14.91
CA ASN A 132 -18.73 -2.32 -13.76
C ASN A 132 -17.25 -2.48 -14.11
N TYR A 133 -16.46 -1.43 -13.87
CA TYR A 133 -15.01 -1.45 -14.00
C TYR A 133 -14.27 -1.58 -12.67
N GLY A 134 -14.98 -1.50 -11.55
CA GLY A 134 -14.44 -1.76 -10.23
C GLY A 134 -14.37 -0.51 -9.38
N GLY A 135 -13.93 -0.72 -8.15
CA GLY A 135 -13.93 0.28 -7.09
C GLY A 135 -13.22 -0.29 -5.87
N ALA A 136 -12.70 0.57 -5.01
CA ALA A 136 -12.15 0.18 -3.73
C ALA A 136 -12.21 1.33 -2.73
N ALA A 137 -12.13 0.97 -1.46
CA ALA A 137 -11.81 1.94 -0.41
C ALA A 137 -10.29 2.21 -0.40
N THR A 138 -9.93 3.43 -0.05
CA THR A 138 -8.55 3.89 0.09
C THR A 138 -8.45 4.76 1.34
N PRO A 139 -7.46 4.54 2.22
CA PRO A 139 -7.31 5.36 3.41
C PRO A 139 -6.81 6.76 3.05
N LEU A 140 -7.41 7.79 3.65
CA LEU A 140 -7.04 9.19 3.39
C LEU A 140 -6.18 9.77 4.50
N ARG A 141 -6.61 9.61 5.76
CA ARG A 141 -5.91 10.12 6.95
C ARG A 141 -6.59 9.69 8.25
N TRP A 142 -5.85 9.79 9.33
CA TRP A 142 -6.39 9.75 10.69
C TRP A 142 -6.84 11.14 11.14
N LEU A 143 -8.04 11.21 11.71
CA LEU A 143 -8.60 12.42 12.30
C LEU A 143 -8.06 12.62 13.72
N LYS A 144 -8.13 13.85 14.24
CA LYS A 144 -7.74 14.16 15.63
C LYS A 144 -8.56 13.38 16.67
N SER A 145 -9.76 12.94 16.30
CA SER A 145 -10.63 12.07 17.12
C SER A 145 -10.11 10.63 17.23
N GLY A 146 -9.12 10.23 16.42
CA GLY A 146 -8.67 8.85 16.31
C GLY A 146 -9.47 8.01 15.30
N GLU A 147 -10.45 8.60 14.63
CA GLU A 147 -11.19 8.00 13.51
C GLU A 147 -10.33 7.96 12.24
N LEU A 148 -10.58 6.96 11.39
CA LEU A 148 -9.95 6.85 10.07
C LEU A 148 -10.91 7.38 9.00
N GLU A 149 -10.47 8.35 8.21
CA GLU A 149 -11.21 8.80 7.02
C GLU A 149 -10.75 8.01 5.80
N LEU A 150 -11.72 7.49 5.03
CA LEU A 150 -11.51 6.76 3.79
C LEU A 150 -12.29 7.41 2.64
N SER A 151 -11.81 7.19 1.42
CA SER A 151 -12.57 7.41 0.19
C SER A 151 -12.86 6.07 -0.46
N SER A 152 -14.07 5.87 -0.95
CA SER A 152 -14.39 4.75 -1.85
C SER A 152 -14.73 5.30 -3.22
N ASP A 153 -14.13 4.71 -4.23
CA ASP A 153 -14.46 4.96 -5.63
C ASP A 153 -15.28 3.80 -6.23
N LEU A 154 -15.94 4.07 -7.34
CA LEU A 154 -16.59 3.09 -8.20
C LEU A 154 -16.67 3.64 -9.62
N MET A 155 -16.26 2.84 -10.59
CA MET A 155 -16.28 3.22 -12.00
C MET A 155 -17.21 2.31 -12.80
N MET A 156 -18.04 2.92 -13.63
CA MET A 156 -19.03 2.25 -14.46
C MET A 156 -19.02 2.84 -15.87
N LEU A 157 -19.12 1.99 -16.90
CA LEU A 157 -19.34 2.43 -18.28
C LEU A 157 -20.83 2.36 -18.63
N CYS A 158 -21.36 3.46 -19.14
CA CYS A 158 -22.66 3.52 -19.79
C CYS A 158 -22.56 2.98 -21.22
N ARG A 159 -23.20 1.85 -21.51
CA ARG A 159 -23.13 1.27 -22.87
C ARG A 159 -23.97 2.02 -23.91
N GLY A 160 -25.00 2.72 -23.47
CA GLY A 160 -25.88 3.50 -24.36
C GLY A 160 -25.19 4.74 -24.91
N SER A 161 -24.46 5.46 -24.07
CA SER A 161 -23.77 6.70 -24.43
C SER A 161 -22.27 6.53 -24.70
N GLY A 162 -21.64 5.46 -24.18
CA GLY A 162 -20.19 5.30 -24.18
C GLY A 162 -19.49 6.02 -23.02
N ALA A 163 -20.21 6.84 -22.25
CA ALA A 163 -19.65 7.65 -21.18
C ALA A 163 -19.19 6.80 -19.97
N THR A 164 -18.09 7.20 -19.34
CA THR A 164 -17.64 6.64 -18.06
C THR A 164 -18.19 7.47 -16.91
N CYS A 165 -18.89 6.81 -15.98
CA CYS A 165 -19.39 7.40 -14.75
C CYS A 165 -18.52 6.94 -13.57
N THR A 166 -17.96 7.89 -12.84
CA THR A 166 -17.17 7.64 -11.63
C THR A 166 -17.91 8.19 -10.42
N GLY A 167 -18.14 7.34 -9.44
CA GLY A 167 -18.65 7.71 -8.12
C GLY A 167 -17.51 7.76 -7.12
N GLU A 168 -17.45 8.82 -6.32
CA GLU A 168 -16.60 8.89 -5.12
C GLU A 168 -17.49 9.22 -3.91
N LEU A 169 -17.29 8.51 -2.80
CA LEU A 169 -17.83 8.92 -1.51
C LEU A 169 -16.73 8.85 -0.45
N ARG A 170 -16.83 9.72 0.56
CA ARG A 170 -15.97 9.65 1.75
C ARG A 170 -16.75 9.18 2.96
N PHE A 171 -16.12 8.40 3.81
CA PHE A 171 -16.70 7.92 5.05
C PHE A 171 -15.63 7.84 6.14
N THR A 172 -16.08 7.66 7.38
CA THR A 172 -15.20 7.54 8.54
C THR A 172 -15.50 6.26 9.30
N LEU A 173 -14.42 5.58 9.71
CA LEU A 173 -14.47 4.48 10.66
C LEU A 173 -14.09 4.98 12.05
N ALA A 174 -14.89 4.61 13.04
CA ALA A 174 -14.57 4.73 14.45
C ALA A 174 -14.13 3.38 15.00
N PHE A 175 -13.30 3.42 16.04
CA PHE A 175 -12.78 2.24 16.73
C PHE A 175 -13.15 2.37 18.20
N ASP A 176 -13.74 1.32 18.77
CA ASP A 176 -14.02 1.27 20.20
C ASP A 176 -12.75 0.95 21.03
N GLU A 177 -12.90 0.82 22.34
CA GLU A 177 -11.79 0.50 23.25
C GLU A 177 -11.19 -0.89 23.03
N GLN A 178 -11.93 -1.80 22.39
CA GLN A 178 -11.49 -3.13 21.98
C GLN A 178 -10.98 -3.15 20.53
N HIS A 179 -10.84 -1.96 19.92
CA HIS A 179 -10.46 -1.74 18.52
C HIS A 179 -11.47 -2.29 17.50
N HIS A 180 -12.72 -2.57 17.86
CA HIS A 180 -13.72 -2.93 16.85
C HIS A 180 -14.06 -1.72 15.97
N ALA A 181 -13.97 -1.92 14.66
CA ALA A 181 -14.25 -0.89 13.68
C ALA A 181 -15.75 -0.80 13.37
N SER A 182 -16.28 0.41 13.25
CA SER A 182 -17.65 0.67 12.78
C SER A 182 -17.73 1.92 11.91
N VAL A 183 -18.63 1.91 10.92
CA VAL A 183 -18.89 3.09 10.08
C VAL A 183 -19.62 4.15 10.90
N LYS A 184 -19.00 5.31 11.08
CA LYS A 184 -19.57 6.41 11.89
C LYS A 184 -20.29 7.46 11.06
N LYS A 185 -19.72 7.83 9.91
CA LYS A 185 -20.27 8.87 9.03
C LYS A 185 -20.03 8.49 7.58
N VAL A 186 -21.06 8.66 6.75
CA VAL A 186 -21.01 8.44 5.30
C VAL A 186 -21.39 9.75 4.60
N GLY A 187 -20.54 10.19 3.69
CA GLY A 187 -20.77 11.35 2.83
C GLY A 187 -21.70 11.02 1.67
N LYS A 188 -22.10 12.05 0.93
CA LYS A 188 -22.86 11.88 -0.31
C LYS A 188 -21.92 11.42 -1.42
N THR A 189 -22.41 10.57 -2.30
CA THR A 189 -21.72 10.25 -3.55
C THR A 189 -21.64 11.48 -4.45
N LYS A 190 -20.42 11.82 -4.85
CA LYS A 190 -20.15 12.71 -5.98
C LYS A 190 -20.05 11.84 -7.23
N THR A 191 -20.78 12.20 -8.28
CA THR A 191 -20.72 11.51 -9.57
C THR A 191 -20.12 12.44 -10.60
N GLU A 192 -19.14 11.93 -11.33
CA GLU A 192 -18.52 12.58 -12.49
C GLU A 192 -18.81 11.73 -13.71
N VAL A 193 -19.11 12.38 -14.83
CA VAL A 193 -19.42 11.73 -16.11
C VAL A 193 -18.44 12.27 -17.14
N GLU A 194 -17.71 11.38 -17.79
CA GLU A 194 -16.75 11.67 -18.85
C GLU A 194 -17.25 11.01 -20.15
N GLU A 195 -17.36 11.80 -21.22
CA GLU A 195 -17.90 11.39 -22.53
C GLU A 195 -16.83 10.85 -23.48
#